data_AF-A0A1K1KR82-F1
#
_entry.id   AF-A0A1K1KR82-F1
#
_cell.length_a   1.000
_cell.length_b   1.000
_cell.length_c   1.000
_cell.angle_alpha   90.00
_cell.angle_beta   90.00
_cell.angle_gamma   90.00
#
_symmetry.space_group_name_H-M   'P 1'
#
loop_
_entity.id
_entity.type
_entity.pdbx_description
1 polymer ?
#
loop_
_entity_poly.entity_id
_entity_poly.type
_entity_poly.pdbx_seq_one_letter_code
_entity_poly.pdbx_strand_id
1 'polypeptide(L)' 'MDKMWEKTSVVVQSTKEDGTARKRNFNNIAEKATDEQLQSFGGLVAQLTGEATDKVTVNVTTALA' A
#
# COMPACT_ATOMS: atom_id res chain seq x y z
N MET A 1 27.24 11.78 0.26
CA MET A 1 26.05 11.69 1.12
C MET A 1 25.44 10.33 0.85
N ASP A 2 25.42 9.45 1.85
CA ASP A 2 24.69 8.19 1.75
C ASP A 2 23.22 8.53 1.57
N LYS A 3 22.67 8.09 0.44
CA LYS A 3 21.26 8.27 0.13
C LYS A 3 20.51 7.38 1.12
N MET A 4 20.00 7.97 2.20
CA MET A 4 19.17 7.25 3.17
C MET A 4 18.05 6.56 2.40
N TRP A 5 18.05 5.24 2.40
CA TRP A 5 17.02 4.47 1.74
C TRP A 5 15.72 4.62 2.51
N GLU A 6 14.74 5.24 1.87
CA GLU A 6 13.36 5.26 2.35
C GLU A 6 12.69 3.95 1.92
N LYS A 7 12.32 3.12 2.89
CA LYS A 7 11.50 1.94 2.63
C LYS A 7 10.05 2.42 2.54
N THR A 8 9.52 2.44 1.32
CA THR A 8 8.10 2.71 1.08
C THR A 8 7.34 1.39 0.97
N SER A 9 6.32 1.24 1.81
CA SER A 9 5.37 0.13 1.76
C SER A 9 3.94 0.67 1.72
N VAL A 10 3.04 -0.10 1.12
CA VAL A 10 1.62 0.23 1.05
C VAL A 10 0.82 -0.92 1.63
N VAL A 11 -0.05 -0.60 2.57
CA VAL A 11 -1.02 -1.53 3.14
C VAL A 11 -2.38 -1.23 2.54
N VAL A 12 -2.90 -2.17 1.77
CA VAL A 12 -4.28 -2.15 1.29
C VAL A 12 -5.12 -2.97 2.26
N GLN A 13 -6.11 -2.34 2.87
CA GLN A 13 -7.09 -2.99 3.71
C GLN A 13 -8.41 -3.09 2.94
N SER A 14 -8.98 -4.28 2.97
CA SER A 14 -10.26 -4.61 2.37
C SER A 14 -11.13 -5.39 3.34
N THR A 15 -12.43 -5.40 3.10
CA THR A 15 -13.39 -6.21 3.83
C THR A 15 -13.93 -7.26 2.88
N LYS A 16 -13.86 -8.52 3.31
CA LYS A 16 -14.45 -9.64 2.57
C LYS A 16 -15.97 -9.62 2.71
N GLU A 17 -16.65 -10.38 1.86
CA GLU A 17 -18.11 -10.58 1.98
C GLU A 17 -18.55 -11.15 3.33
N ASP A 18 -17.69 -11.93 4.00
CA ASP A 18 -17.92 -12.48 5.34
C ASP A 18 -17.74 -11.45 6.48
N GLY A 19 -17.45 -10.19 6.15
CA GLY A 19 -17.21 -9.11 7.10
C GLY A 19 -15.80 -9.10 7.72
N THR A 20 -14.93 -10.04 7.35
CA THR A 20 -13.57 -10.11 7.89
C THR A 20 -12.67 -9.10 7.19
N ALA A 21 -11.96 -8.29 7.98
CA ALA A 21 -10.93 -7.40 7.46
C ALA A 21 -9.72 -8.20 6.97
N ARG A 22 -9.23 -7.85 5.78
CA ARG A 22 -8.02 -8.38 5.19
C ARG A 22 -7.03 -7.25 4.94
N LYS A 23 -5.80 -7.46 5.40
CA LYS A 23 -4.67 -6.54 5.17
C LYS A 23 -3.68 -7.19 4.21
N ARG A 24 -3.34 -6.48 3.14
CA ARG A 24 -2.31 -6.86 2.18
C ARG A 24 -1.21 -5.82 2.24
N ASN A 25 0.01 -6.25 2.60
CA ASN A 25 1.17 -5.38 2.62
C ASN A 25 2.00 -5.58 1.35
N PHE A 26 2.28 -4.48 0.66
CA PHE A 26 3.10 -4.43 -0.54
C PHE A 26 4.37 -3.65 -0.21
N ASN A 27 5.49 -4.36 -0.18
CA ASN A 27 6.80 -3.78 0.03
C ASN A 27 7.41 -3.35 -1.32
N ASN A 28 8.47 -2.54 -1.28
CA ASN A 28 9.22 -2.06 -2.45
C ASN A 28 8.40 -1.18 -3.40
N ILE A 29 7.53 -0.34 -2.83
CA ILE A 29 6.84 0.70 -3.59
C ILE A 29 7.87 1.76 -4.00
N ALA A 30 7.74 2.27 -5.22
CA ALA A 30 8.63 3.32 -5.69
C ALA A 30 8.57 4.53 -4.75
N GLU A 31 9.73 5.03 -4.33
CA GLU A 31 9.89 6.18 -3.42
C GLU A 31 9.09 7.41 -3.88
N LYS A 32 8.94 7.56 -5.21
CA LYS A 32 8.26 8.70 -5.85
C LYS A 32 6.83 8.41 -6.28
N ALA A 33 6.22 7.33 -5.78
CA ALA A 33 4.84 7.00 -6.11
C ALA A 33 3.92 8.12 -5.60
N THR A 34 3.09 8.67 -6.48
CA THR A 34 2.13 9.72 -6.12
C THR A 34 0.91 9.12 -5.43
N ASP A 35 0.20 9.93 -4.65
CA ASP A 35 -1.05 9.51 -3.99
C ASP A 35 -2.06 8.93 -4.99
N GLU A 36 -2.16 9.50 -6.19
CA GLU A 36 -3.02 9.00 -7.27
C GLU A 36 -2.62 7.61 -7.76
N GLN A 37 -1.31 7.35 -7.89
CA GLN A 37 -0.80 6.02 -8.27
C GLN A 37 -1.10 4.99 -7.17
N LEU A 38 -1.01 5.39 -5.91
CA LEU A 38 -1.28 4.53 -4.76
C LEU A 38 -2.77 4.25 -4.58
N GLN A 39 -3.63 5.24 -4.82
CA GLN A 39 -5.08 5.05 -4.87
C GLN A 39 -5.47 4.13 -6.03
N SER A 40 -4.92 4.36 -7.23
CA SER A 40 -5.14 3.51 -8.41
C SER A 40 -4.68 2.08 -8.15
N PHE A 41 -3.54 1.90 -7.48
CA PHE A 41 -3.05 0.60 -7.05
C PHE A 41 -4.02 -0.11 -6.09
N GLY A 42 -4.54 0.59 -5.08
CA GLY A 42 -5.58 0.06 -4.18
C GLY A 42 -6.87 -0.33 -4.93
N GLY A 43 -7.26 0.45 -5.92
CA GLY A 43 -8.39 0.16 -6.80
C GLY A 43 -8.17 -1.09 -7.68
N LEU A 44 -6.97 -1.25 -8.25
CA LEU A 44 -6.59 -2.45 -9.00
C LEU A 44 -6.60 -3.69 -8.10
N VAL A 45 -6.08 -3.58 -6.87
CA VAL A 45 -6.13 -4.69 -5.90
C VAL A 45 -7.58 -5.07 -5.60
N ALA A 46 -8.49 -4.10 -5.42
CA ALA A 46 -9.92 -4.39 -5.26
C ALA A 46 -10.49 -5.14 -6.45
N GLN A 47 -10.27 -4.62 -7.67
CA GLN A 47 -10.78 -5.23 -8.91
C GLN A 47 -10.28 -6.66 -9.11
N LEU A 48 -8.99 -6.91 -8.86
CA LEU A 48 -8.38 -8.22 -9.06
C LEU A 48 -8.74 -9.24 -7.98
N THR A 49 -9.16 -8.77 -6.80
CA THR A 49 -9.50 -9.65 -5.67
C THR A 49 -10.99 -9.82 -5.45
N GLY A 50 -11.82 -8.98 -6.09
CA GLY A 50 -13.26 -8.94 -5.85
C GLY A 50 -13.65 -8.39 -4.48
N GLU A 51 -12.69 -7.86 -3.71
CA GLU A 51 -12.92 -7.28 -2.38
C GLU A 51 -12.92 -5.75 -2.47
N ALA A 52 -13.79 -5.07 -1.71
CA ALA A 52 -13.77 -3.61 -1.65
C ALA A 52 -12.49 -3.12 -0.93
N THR A 53 -11.80 -2.13 -1.50
CA THR A 53 -10.68 -1.47 -0.80
C THR A 53 -11.24 -0.39 0.13
N ASP A 54 -11.15 -0.62 1.42
CA ASP A 54 -11.64 0.32 2.45
C ASP A 54 -10.60 1.40 2.76
N LYS A 55 -9.32 1.03 2.72
CA LYS A 55 -8.22 1.92 3.09
C LYS A 55 -6.93 1.56 2.39
N VAL A 56 -6.22 2.57 1.91
CA VAL A 56 -4.83 2.48 1.47
C VAL A 56 -3.98 3.27 2.46
N THR A 57 -2.98 2.64 3.07
CA THR A 57 -2.06 3.27 4.02
C THR A 57 -0.65 3.20 3.46
N VAL A 58 0.04 4.34 3.39
CA VAL A 58 1.43 4.42 2.94
C VAL A 58 2.32 4.52 4.16
N ASN A 59 3.29 3.63 4.29
CA ASN A 59 4.32 3.74 5.33
C ASN A 59 5.65 4.07 4.65
N VAL A 60 6.23 5.20 5.03
CA VAL A 60 7.60 5.60 4.67
C VAL A 60 8.44 5.44 5.91
N THR A 61 9.51 4.64 5.83
CA THR A 61 10.45 4.46 6.95
C THR A 61 11.85 4.79 6.47
N THR A 62 12.51 5.72 7.15
CA THR A 62 13.91 6.08 6.91
C THR A 62 14.81 5.06 7.60
N ALA A 63 15.77 4.47 6.88
CA ALA A 63 16.82 3.70 7.52
C ALA A 63 17.79 4.65 8.24
N LEU A 64 17.93 4.50 9.56
CA LEU A 64 19.00 5.15 10.32
C LEU A 64 20.33 4.47 10.00
N ALA A 65 21.36 5.28 9.73
CA ALA A 65 22.75 4.83 9.56
C ALA A 65 23.42 4.52 10.90
#